data_AF-A0A947DRT8-F1
#
_entry.id   AF-A0A947DRT8-F1
#
_cell.length_a   1.000
_cell.length_b   1.000
_cell.length_c   1.000
_cell.angle_alpha   90.00
_cell.angle_beta   90.00
_cell.angle_gamma   90.00
#
_symmetry.space_group_name_H-M   'P 1'
#
loop_
_entity.id
_entity.type
_entity.pdbx_description
1 polymer ?
#
loop_
_entity_poly.entity_id
_entity_poly.type
_entity_poly.pdbx_seq_one_letter_code
_entity_poly.pdbx_strand_id
1 'polypeptide(L)'
;MRFYIRHRYGMTTREPPFSAFRSLLQELDDHQDDEEHCSVEVTHETEWSLGAYGGGYIIWENLEADSPRHMRGVPDEKILLLMEAVAKGDFDVVESEPWLPGY
;
A
#
# COMPACT_ATOMS: atom_id res chain seq x y z
N MET A 1 11.92 -1.68 -13.51
CA MET A 1 10.79 -1.39 -12.62
C MET A 1 11.33 -0.64 -11.44
N ARG A 2 10.85 0.58 -11.25
CA ARG A 2 11.17 1.42 -10.10
C ARG A 2 9.93 1.61 -9.26
N PHE A 3 10.14 1.69 -7.95
CA PHE A 3 9.10 2.00 -6.99
C PHE A 3 9.71 2.72 -5.80
N TYR A 4 8.85 3.33 -4.99
CA TYR A 4 9.23 3.85 -3.69
C TYR A 4 8.17 3.46 -2.67
N ILE A 5 8.56 3.53 -1.40
CA ILE A 5 7.62 3.40 -0.28
C ILE A 5 7.51 4.74 0.44
N ARG A 6 6.31 5.06 0.90
CA ARG A 6 6.06 6.16 1.83
C ARG A 6 5.81 5.56 3.21
N HIS A 7 6.68 5.93 4.14
CA HIS A 7 6.56 5.59 5.55
C HIS A 7 5.49 6.42 6.21
N ARG A 8 5.02 5.94 7.37
CA ARG A 8 3.93 6.56 8.15
C ARG A 8 4.13 8.06 8.40
N TYR A 9 5.35 8.45 8.75
CA TYR A 9 5.71 9.83 9.05
C TYR A 9 6.18 10.63 7.81
N GLY A 10 5.78 10.20 6.61
CA GLY A 10 6.03 10.92 5.35
C GLY A 10 7.43 10.78 4.77
N MET A 11 8.34 10.04 5.42
CA MET A 11 9.63 9.70 4.81
C MET A 11 9.41 8.83 3.57
N THR A 12 10.21 9.06 2.53
CA THR A 12 10.17 8.24 1.31
C THR A 12 11.48 7.48 1.14
N THR A 13 11.38 6.17 0.92
CA THR A 13 12.53 5.31 0.62
C THR A 13 12.39 4.75 -0.79
N ARG A 14 13.41 4.93 -1.62
CA ARG A 14 13.42 4.45 -3.01
C ARG A 14 13.98 3.03 -3.07
N GLU A 15 13.27 2.15 -3.78
CA GLU A 15 13.69 0.78 -4.09
C GLU A 15 14.26 -0.02 -2.89
N PRO A 16 13.58 -0.05 -1.71
CA PRO A 16 14.00 -0.89 -0.60
C PRO A 16 13.87 -2.39 -0.97
N PRO A 17 14.57 -3.30 -0.27
CA PRO A 17 14.33 -4.73 -0.45
C PRO A 17 12.92 -5.11 -0.01
N PHE A 18 12.28 -6.09 -0.65
CA PHE A 18 10.91 -6.53 -0.29
C PHE A 18 10.77 -7.02 1.16
N SER A 19 11.87 -7.46 1.78
CA SER A 19 11.89 -7.77 3.22
C SER A 19 11.54 -6.57 4.11
N ALA A 20 11.69 -5.33 3.61
CA ALA A 20 11.32 -4.11 4.32
C ALA A 20 9.81 -3.90 4.43
N PHE A 21 8.99 -4.54 3.57
CA PHE A 21 7.53 -4.32 3.57
C PHE A 21 6.86 -4.79 4.86
N ARG A 22 7.41 -5.83 5.49
CA ARG A 22 6.94 -6.26 6.81
C ARG A 22 7.16 -5.17 7.86
N SER A 23 8.34 -4.56 7.88
CA SER A 23 8.64 -3.46 8.79
C SER A 23 7.82 -2.22 8.48
N LEU A 24 7.61 -1.92 7.19
CA LEU A 24 6.73 -0.83 6.76
C LEU A 24 5.31 -1.03 7.27
N LEU A 25 4.73 -2.22 7.10
CA LEU A 25 3.37 -2.50 7.56
C LEU A 25 3.25 -2.42 9.09
N GLN A 26 4.28 -2.87 9.81
CA GLN A 26 4.35 -2.77 11.28
C GLN A 26 4.37 -1.32 11.79
N GLU A 27 4.71 -0.32 10.96
CA GLU A 27 4.59 1.08 11.36
C GLU A 27 3.15 1.47 11.70
N LEU A 28 2.16 0.75 11.16
CA LEU A 28 0.74 0.99 11.43
C LEU A 28 0.30 0.52 12.83
N ASP A 29 1.05 -0.41 13.45
CA ASP A 29 0.73 -0.91 14.79
C ASP A 29 1.13 0.07 15.90
N ASP A 30 2.07 0.97 15.61
CA ASP A 30 2.49 2.02 16.51
C ASP A 30 1.41 3.12 16.61
N HIS A 31 1.28 3.79 17.75
CA HIS A 31 0.39 4.96 17.92
C HIS A 31 -0.95 4.91 17.15
N GLN A 32 -1.78 3.88 17.35
CA GLN A 32 -3.00 3.66 16.57
C GLN A 32 -4.05 4.79 16.68
N ASP A 33 -3.94 5.65 17.68
CA ASP A 33 -4.79 6.83 17.87
C ASP A 33 -4.36 8.06 17.05
N ASP A 34 -3.27 7.98 16.28
CA ASP A 34 -2.79 9.05 15.41
C ASP A 34 -3.57 9.08 14.09
N GLU A 35 -4.52 10.00 14.00
CA GLU A 35 -5.38 10.21 12.84
C GLU A 35 -4.65 10.91 11.67
N GLU A 36 -3.54 11.61 11.93
CA GLU A 36 -2.80 12.36 10.90
C GLU A 36 -1.84 11.45 10.12
N HIS A 37 -1.24 10.47 10.78
CA HIS A 37 -0.27 9.54 10.19
C HIS A 37 -0.82 8.11 10.22
N CYS A 38 -1.86 7.83 9.44
CA CYS A 38 -2.58 6.56 9.51
C CYS A 38 -2.27 5.56 8.37
N SER A 39 -1.35 5.90 7.45
CA SER A 39 -1.05 5.08 6.27
C SER A 39 0.42 4.88 5.97
N VAL A 40 0.69 3.80 5.25
CA VAL A 40 1.94 3.56 4.53
C VAL A 40 1.62 3.21 3.08
N GLU A 41 2.51 3.52 2.14
CA GLU A 41 2.21 3.36 0.71
C GLU A 41 3.37 2.69 -0.03
N VAL A 42 3.03 1.90 -1.05
CA VAL A 42 3.97 1.42 -2.07
C VAL A 42 3.51 1.96 -3.42
N THR A 43 4.36 2.76 -4.06
CA THR A 43 4.02 3.43 -5.32
C THR A 43 4.99 3.02 -6.42
N HIS A 44 4.45 2.48 -7.51
CA HIS A 44 5.19 2.13 -8.72
C HIS A 44 5.43 3.37 -9.60
N GLU A 45 6.46 3.35 -10.45
CA GLU A 45 6.82 4.45 -11.38
C GLU A 45 5.74 4.84 -12.41
N THR A 46 4.64 4.09 -12.46
CA THR A 46 3.46 4.36 -13.30
C THR A 46 2.33 5.07 -12.54
N GLU A 47 2.64 5.63 -11.37
CA GLU A 47 1.70 6.30 -10.46
C GLU A 47 0.62 5.40 -9.86
N TRP A 48 0.73 4.10 -10.05
CA TRP A 48 -0.10 3.12 -9.36
C TRP A 48 0.42 2.93 -7.93
N SER A 49 -0.47 3.11 -6.95
CA SER A 49 -0.14 3.15 -5.53
C SER A 49 -1.07 2.26 -4.72
N LEU A 50 -0.49 1.48 -3.80
CA LEU A 50 -1.20 0.73 -2.78
C LEU A 50 -0.94 1.36 -1.42
N GLY A 51 -1.96 2.02 -0.87
CA GLY A 51 -1.98 2.52 0.49
C GLY A 51 -2.51 1.46 1.45
N ALA A 52 -1.88 1.29 2.60
CA ALA A 52 -2.33 0.43 3.68
C ALA A 52 -2.50 1.23 4.97
N TYR A 53 -3.58 0.95 5.70
CA TYR A 53 -4.00 1.61 6.92
C TYR A 53 -4.25 0.57 8.02
N GLY A 54 -4.28 1.03 9.26
CA GLY A 54 -4.58 0.18 10.42
C GLY A 54 -5.86 -0.64 10.25
N GLY A 55 -5.89 -1.86 10.81
CA GLY A 55 -7.05 -2.75 10.73
C GLY A 55 -7.27 -3.43 9.38
N GLY A 56 -6.25 -3.44 8.50
CA GLY A 56 -6.29 -4.13 7.21
C GLY A 56 -7.16 -3.44 6.17
N TYR A 57 -7.29 -2.11 6.27
CA TYR A 57 -7.89 -1.29 5.23
C TYR A 57 -6.81 -0.92 4.21
N ILE A 58 -7.05 -1.20 2.93
CA ILE A 58 -6.12 -0.86 1.85
C ILE A 58 -6.84 -0.16 0.71
N ILE A 59 -6.13 0.77 0.07
CA ILE A 59 -6.57 1.54 -1.10
C ILE A 59 -5.62 1.22 -2.25
N TRP A 60 -6.20 0.93 -3.41
CA TRP A 60 -5.52 0.78 -4.69
C TRP A 60 -5.99 1.85 -5.65
N GLU A 61 -5.07 2.65 -6.14
CA GLU A 61 -5.39 3.77 -7.03
C GLU A 61 -4.24 4.09 -7.97
N ASN A 62 -4.57 4.79 -9.05
CA ASN A 62 -3.58 5.50 -9.84
C ASN A 62 -3.67 6.98 -9.46
N LEU A 63 -2.58 7.58 -9.01
CA LEU A 63 -2.58 8.95 -8.48
C LEU A 63 -2.96 10.02 -9.51
N GLU A 64 -2.93 9.66 -10.81
CA GLU A 64 -3.34 10.53 -11.92
C GLU A 64 -4.78 10.22 -12.41
N ALA A 65 -5.49 9.27 -11.80
CA ALA A 65 -6.84 8.85 -12.19
C ALA A 65 -7.85 8.93 -11.03
N ASP A 66 -9.07 9.36 -11.33
CA ASP A 66 -10.14 9.51 -10.33
C ASP A 66 -10.97 8.21 -10.18
N SER A 67 -10.31 7.10 -9.88
CA SER A 67 -10.97 5.79 -9.72
C SER A 67 -10.36 4.90 -8.62
N PRO A 68 -10.24 5.43 -7.38
CA PRO A 68 -9.71 4.65 -6.26
C PRO A 68 -10.62 3.46 -5.97
N ARG A 69 -9.99 2.41 -5.44
CA ARG A 69 -10.64 1.16 -5.03
C ARG A 69 -10.12 0.73 -3.68
N HIS A 70 -10.93 0.06 -2.87
CA HIS A 70 -10.52 -0.35 -1.53
C HIS A 70 -10.93 -1.77 -1.15
N MET A 71 -10.27 -2.30 -0.13
CA MET A 71 -10.65 -3.50 0.61
C MET A 71 -10.53 -3.26 2.11
N ARG A 72 -11.29 -4.02 2.91
CA ARG A 72 -11.30 -3.93 4.38
C ARG A 72 -11.04 -5.30 4.99
N GLY A 73 -10.41 -5.33 6.17
CA GLY A 73 -10.13 -6.56 6.91
C GLY A 73 -9.18 -7.50 6.16
N VAL A 74 -8.28 -6.94 5.34
CA VAL A 74 -7.29 -7.70 4.59
C VAL A 74 -6.19 -8.17 5.55
N PRO A 75 -5.85 -9.46 5.61
CA PRO A 75 -4.77 -9.95 6.47
C PRO A 75 -3.40 -9.42 6.03
N ASP A 76 -2.50 -9.16 6.97
CA ASP A 76 -1.14 -8.65 6.71
C ASP A 76 -0.39 -9.44 5.64
N GLU A 77 -0.45 -10.77 5.67
CA GLU A 77 0.21 -11.62 4.68
C GLU A 77 -0.26 -11.32 3.25
N LYS A 78 -1.55 -11.02 3.09
CA LYS A 78 -2.12 -10.65 1.80
C LYS A 78 -1.69 -9.24 1.40
N ILE A 79 -1.66 -8.29 2.34
CA ILE A 79 -1.16 -6.93 2.09
C ILE A 79 0.29 -6.97 1.61
N LEU A 80 1.15 -7.76 2.26
CA LEU A 80 2.54 -7.93 1.88
C LEU A 80 2.71 -8.50 0.46
N LEU A 81 1.88 -9.49 0.09
CA LEU A 81 1.87 -10.04 -1.27
C LEU A 81 1.46 -8.98 -2.30
N LEU A 82 0.47 -8.14 -1.98
CA LEU A 82 0.01 -7.07 -2.87
C LEU A 82 1.06 -5.95 -3.00
N MET A 83 1.70 -5.56 -1.89
CA MET A 83 2.82 -4.60 -1.92
C MET A 83 3.95 -5.08 -2.83
N GLU A 84 4.31 -6.37 -2.76
CA GLU A 84 5.31 -6.99 -3.64
C GLU A 84 4.86 -7.01 -5.10
N ALA A 85 3.59 -7.33 -5.38
CA ALA A 85 3.04 -7.29 -6.73
C ALA A 85 3.12 -5.88 -7.33
N VAL A 86 2.74 -4.84 -6.57
CA VAL A 86 2.84 -3.44 -7.02
C VAL A 86 4.28 -3.04 -7.30
N ALA A 87 5.21 -3.36 -6.40
CA ALA A 87 6.62 -3.04 -6.58
C ALA A 87 7.23 -3.71 -7.82
N LYS A 88 6.73 -4.90 -8.18
CA LYS A 88 7.10 -5.63 -9.41
C LYS A 88 6.33 -5.19 -10.64
N GLY A 89 5.30 -4.36 -10.53
CA GLY A 89 4.42 -4.00 -11.65
C GLY A 89 3.49 -5.13 -12.09
N ASP A 90 3.28 -6.15 -11.24
CA ASP A 90 2.39 -7.29 -11.50
C ASP A 90 0.92 -6.89 -11.21
N PHE A 91 0.42 -5.87 -11.90
CA PHE A 91 -0.90 -5.29 -11.61
C PHE A 91 -2.05 -6.26 -11.84
N ASP A 92 -1.92 -7.24 -12.74
CA ASP A 92 -2.93 -8.28 -12.92
C ASP A 92 -3.23 -9.05 -11.61
N VAL A 93 -2.22 -9.27 -10.77
CA VAL A 93 -2.39 -9.89 -9.45
C VAL A 93 -3.22 -8.98 -8.55
N VAL A 94 -2.90 -7.69 -8.54
CA VAL A 94 -3.59 -6.69 -7.72
C VAL A 94 -5.04 -6.52 -8.18
N GLU A 95 -5.28 -6.36 -9.48
CA GLU A 95 -6.61 -6.14 -10.06
C GLU A 95 -7.54 -7.35 -9.94
N SER A 96 -7.00 -8.56 -9.73
CA SER A 96 -7.82 -9.77 -9.56
C SER A 96 -8.52 -9.88 -8.20
N GLU A 97 -8.18 -9.00 -7.25
CA GLU A 97 -8.78 -8.95 -5.92
C GLU A 97 -10.22 -8.39 -5.92
N PRO A 98 -11.04 -8.72 -4.91
CA PRO A 98 -12.45 -8.30 -4.83
C PRO A 98 -12.58 -6.84 -4.36
N TRP A 99 -12.02 -5.91 -5.13
CA TRP A 99 -12.05 -4.48 -4.87
C TRP A 99 -13.47 -3.90 -4.82
N LEU A 100 -13.70 -2.99 -3.87
CA LEU A 100 -14.86 -2.12 -3.83
C LEU A 100 -14.53 -0.77 -4.45
N PRO A 101 -15.46 -0.11 -5.18
CA PRO A 101 -15.21 1.21 -5.74
C PRO A 101 -15.14 2.27 -4.63
N GLY A 102 -14.27 3.27 -4.82
CA GLY A 102 -14.09 4.39 -3.89
C GLY A 102 -13.17 4.06 -2.71
N TYR A 103 -13.38 4.77 -1.60
CA TYR A 103 -12.68 4.64 -0.32
C TYR A 103 -13.55 3.94 0.74
#